data_AF-A0CW77-F1
#
_entry.id   AF-A0CW77-F1
#
_cell.length_a   1.000
_cell.length_b   1.000
_cell.length_c   1.000
_cell.angle_alpha   90.00
_cell.angle_beta   90.00
_cell.angle_gamma   90.00
#
_symmetry.space_group_name_H-M   'P 1'
#
loop_
_entity.id
_entity.type
_entity.pdbx_description
1 polymer ?
#
loop_
_entity_poly.entity_id
_entity_poly.type
_entity_poly.pdbx_seq_one_letter_code
_entity_poly.pdbx_strand_id
1 'polypeptide(L)'
;MADKIRYTLEKFIPDLLALQKKQSRDILHKREEFEYMLQRRTHNLSNYMQLLDYEYGLERLRRQRNKERQIKKVTTRDYAIVKRIIYIWDRIMNKYRYNIDLWKQYLSFCYIIESKKHFFKVITKALNFNPFNTDLWLAGALFELEKAHNPIKARKIFYQALRINNKNIDLWGSYLDFELN
;
A
#
# COMPACT_ATOMS: atom_id res chain seq x y z
N MET A 1 -27.77 -7.52 -2.66
CA MET A 1 -26.67 -6.72 -3.25
C MET A 1 -26.55 -5.38 -2.52
N ALA A 2 -27.65 -4.62 -2.45
CA ALA A 2 -27.78 -3.42 -1.63
C ALA A 2 -27.48 -3.63 -0.14
N ASP A 3 -27.85 -4.77 0.46
CA ASP A 3 -27.61 -5.01 1.91
C ASP A 3 -26.12 -5.13 2.27
N LYS A 4 -25.31 -5.67 1.34
CA LYS A 4 -23.86 -5.78 1.53
C LYS A 4 -23.19 -4.40 1.45
N ILE A 5 -23.67 -3.56 0.52
CA ILE A 5 -23.23 -2.17 0.35
C ILE A 5 -23.65 -1.34 1.56
N ARG A 6 -24.90 -1.48 2.04
CA ARG A 6 -25.39 -0.84 3.26
C ARG A 6 -24.55 -1.21 4.48
N TYR A 7 -24.27 -2.50 4.66
CA TYR A 7 -23.42 -2.98 5.76
C TYR A 7 -21.99 -2.40 5.71
N THR A 8 -21.39 -2.28 4.50
CA THR A 8 -20.10 -1.61 4.36
C THR A 8 -20.21 -0.12 4.67
N LEU A 9 -21.25 0.57 4.20
CA LEU A 9 -21.49 1.99 4.46
C LEU A 9 -21.72 2.28 5.95
N GLU A 10 -22.45 1.42 6.65
CA GLU A 10 -22.72 1.53 8.10
C GLU A 10 -21.44 1.48 8.94
N LYS A 11 -20.46 0.66 8.55
CA LYS A 11 -19.15 0.63 9.20
C LYS A 11 -18.38 1.94 9.06
N PHE A 12 -18.70 2.77 8.07
CA PHE A 12 -18.04 4.04 7.82
C PHE A 12 -18.70 5.24 8.50
N ILE A 13 -19.95 5.12 8.94
CA ILE A 13 -20.69 6.20 9.61
C ILE A 13 -19.89 6.78 10.80
N PRO A 14 -19.26 5.96 11.68
CA PRO A 14 -18.47 6.49 12.79
C PRO A 14 -17.24 7.31 12.36
N ASP A 15 -16.61 6.96 11.24
CA ASP A 15 -15.44 7.66 10.69
C ASP A 15 -15.86 8.97 9.99
N LEU A 16 -17.04 8.99 9.37
CA LEU A 16 -17.61 10.16 8.67
C LEU A 16 -18.21 11.20 9.63
N LEU A 17 -18.69 10.79 10.80
CA LEU A 17 -19.20 11.71 11.84
C LEU A 17 -18.12 12.64 12.40
N ALA A 18 -16.84 12.29 12.26
CA ALA A 18 -15.71 13.17 12.57
C ALA A 18 -15.49 14.28 11.52
N LEU A 19 -16.19 14.22 10.38
CA LEU A 19 -16.15 15.20 9.28
C LEU A 19 -17.32 16.18 9.39
N GLN A 20 -17.17 17.37 8.78
CA GLN A 20 -18.29 18.33 8.71
C GLN A 20 -19.49 17.72 7.96
N LYS A 21 -20.71 17.98 8.46
CA LYS A 21 -21.97 17.36 8.00
C LYS A 21 -22.27 17.48 6.49
N LYS A 22 -21.75 18.50 5.80
CA LYS A 22 -21.93 18.66 4.34
C LYS A 22 -20.99 17.75 3.56
N GLN A 23 -19.71 17.76 3.89
CA GLN A 23 -18.69 16.92 3.25
C GLN A 23 -18.95 15.41 3.44
N SER A 24 -19.58 15.03 4.56
CA SER A 24 -19.88 13.61 4.82
C SER A 24 -20.91 13.01 3.86
N ARG A 25 -21.87 13.81 3.35
CA ARG A 25 -22.87 13.32 2.38
C ARG A 25 -22.25 13.07 1.00
N ASP A 26 -21.44 14.00 0.52
CA ASP A 26 -20.78 13.86 -0.78
C ASP A 26 -19.79 12.67 -0.79
N ILE A 27 -19.07 12.47 0.32
CA ILE A 27 -18.19 11.32 0.51
C ILE A 27 -18.99 10.01 0.54
N LEU A 28 -20.15 9.99 1.19
CA LEU A 28 -21.00 8.80 1.25
C LEU A 28 -21.54 8.44 -0.15
N HIS A 29 -22.01 9.43 -0.91
CA HIS A 29 -22.51 9.21 -2.27
C HIS A 29 -21.41 8.71 -3.21
N LYS A 30 -20.24 9.35 -3.19
CA LYS A 30 -19.08 8.90 -3.98
C LYS A 30 -18.66 7.48 -3.63
N ARG A 31 -18.71 7.10 -2.35
CA ARG A 31 -18.41 5.73 -1.93
C ARG A 31 -19.45 4.72 -2.35
N GLU A 32 -20.71 5.08 -2.28
CA GLU A 32 -21.78 4.23 -2.76
C GLU A 32 -21.59 3.94 -4.27
N GLU A 33 -21.25 4.95 -5.08
CA GLU A 33 -20.87 4.78 -6.49
C GLU A 33 -19.70 3.79 -6.66
N PHE A 34 -18.65 3.90 -5.83
CA PHE A 34 -17.49 3.01 -5.90
C PHE A 34 -17.80 1.57 -5.46
N GLU A 35 -18.62 1.37 -4.42
CA GLU A 35 -19.03 0.03 -4.00
C GLU A 35 -19.90 -0.65 -5.07
N TYR A 36 -20.82 0.09 -5.68
CA TYR A 36 -21.55 -0.40 -6.85
C TYR A 36 -20.61 -0.73 -8.00
N MET A 37 -19.60 0.10 -8.26
CA MET A 37 -18.61 -0.14 -9.32
C MET A 37 -17.77 -1.40 -9.06
N LEU A 38 -17.34 -1.64 -7.82
CA LEU A 38 -16.56 -2.81 -7.42
C LEU A 38 -17.36 -4.11 -7.48
N GLN A 39 -18.68 -4.04 -7.27
CA GLN A 39 -19.54 -5.22 -7.29
C GLN A 39 -19.97 -5.65 -8.70
N ARG A 40 -19.74 -4.80 -9.72
CA ARG A 40 -19.92 -5.18 -11.13
C ARG A 40 -18.95 -6.30 -11.51
N ARG A 41 -19.42 -7.26 -12.30
CA ARG A 41 -18.61 -8.41 -12.78
C ARG A 41 -17.39 -7.96 -13.60
N THR A 42 -17.48 -6.84 -14.30
CA THR A 42 -16.45 -6.30 -15.21
C THR A 42 -15.81 -5.05 -14.65
N HIS A 43 -15.09 -5.17 -13.52
CA HIS A 43 -14.29 -4.07 -12.98
C HIS A 43 -12.85 -4.19 -13.47
N ASN A 44 -12.39 -3.13 -14.13
CA ASN A 44 -11.08 -3.03 -14.76
C ASN A 44 -10.05 -2.39 -13.82
N LEU A 45 -8.76 -2.49 -14.17
CA LEU A 45 -7.68 -1.85 -13.42
C LEU A 45 -7.92 -0.33 -13.27
N SER A 46 -8.41 0.33 -14.32
CA SER A 46 -8.73 1.77 -14.31
C SER A 46 -9.71 2.14 -13.18
N ASN A 47 -10.75 1.34 -12.95
CA ASN A 47 -11.72 1.58 -11.88
C ASN A 47 -11.06 1.49 -10.50
N TYR A 48 -10.16 0.53 -10.31
CA TYR A 48 -9.38 0.41 -9.08
C TYR A 48 -8.44 1.60 -8.87
N MET A 49 -7.81 2.09 -9.92
CA MET A 49 -6.93 3.26 -9.86
C MET A 49 -7.71 4.53 -9.48
N GLN A 50 -8.86 4.77 -10.11
CA GLN A 50 -9.73 5.89 -9.75
C GLN A 50 -10.16 5.85 -8.28
N LEU A 51 -10.49 4.66 -7.76
CA LEU A 51 -10.82 4.48 -6.36
C LEU A 51 -9.61 4.74 -5.45
N LEU A 52 -8.41 4.26 -5.82
CA LEU A 52 -7.18 4.52 -5.08
C LEU A 52 -6.89 6.02 -5.02
N ASP A 53 -6.95 6.72 -6.15
CA ASP A 53 -6.70 8.17 -6.23
C ASP A 53 -7.66 8.94 -5.31
N TYR A 54 -8.93 8.54 -5.29
CA TYR A 54 -9.92 9.11 -4.38
C TYR A 54 -9.56 8.89 -2.91
N GLU A 55 -9.20 7.66 -2.52
CA GLU A 55 -8.81 7.35 -1.14
C GLU A 55 -7.49 8.02 -0.72
N TYR A 56 -6.54 8.16 -1.64
CA TYR A 56 -5.33 8.95 -1.43
C TYR A 56 -5.65 10.43 -1.19
N GLY A 57 -6.58 11.00 -1.96
CA GLY A 57 -7.08 12.35 -1.76
C GLY A 57 -7.70 12.53 -0.37
N LEU A 58 -8.53 11.59 0.08
CA LEU A 58 -9.13 11.62 1.41
C LEU A 58 -8.07 11.52 2.53
N GLU A 59 -7.07 10.66 2.38
CA GLU A 59 -5.97 10.53 3.34
C GLU A 59 -5.13 11.82 3.42
N ARG A 60 -4.85 12.45 2.28
CA ARG A 60 -4.15 13.74 2.22
C ARG A 60 -4.93 14.84 2.95
N LEU A 61 -6.24 14.96 2.69
CA LEU A 61 -7.10 15.92 3.37
C LEU A 61 -7.19 15.67 4.88
N ARG A 62 -7.19 14.40 5.30
CA ARG A 62 -7.15 14.03 6.73
C ARG A 62 -5.84 14.48 7.38
N ARG A 63 -4.68 14.14 6.77
CA ARG A 63 -3.36 14.52 7.27
C ARG A 63 -3.21 16.04 7.38
N GLN A 64 -3.69 16.78 6.38
CA GLN A 64 -3.68 18.24 6.40
C GLN A 64 -4.49 18.80 7.57
N ARG A 65 -5.73 18.32 7.77
CA ARG A 65 -6.58 18.75 8.90
C ARG A 65 -5.99 18.40 10.27
N ASN A 66 -5.36 17.23 10.40
CA ASN A 66 -4.69 16.84 11.65
C ASN A 66 -3.49 17.75 11.95
N LYS A 67 -2.76 18.18 10.91
CA LYS A 67 -1.66 19.16 11.03
C LYS A 67 -2.18 20.53 11.44
N GLU A 68 -3.24 21.02 10.80
CA GLU A 68 -3.87 22.32 11.11
C GLU A 68 -4.42 22.36 12.55
N ARG A 69 -5.03 21.27 13.01
CA ARG A 69 -5.60 21.15 14.36
C ARG A 69 -4.57 20.75 15.44
N GLN A 70 -3.30 20.58 15.07
CA GLN A 70 -2.22 20.13 15.96
C GLN A 70 -2.56 18.86 16.77
N ILE A 71 -3.32 17.95 16.18
CA ILE A 71 -3.75 16.72 16.85
C ILE A 71 -2.53 15.79 16.96
N LYS A 72 -1.97 15.67 18.17
CA LYS A 72 -0.80 14.82 18.46
C LYS A 72 -1.14 13.34 18.67
N LYS A 73 -2.38 13.02 19.05
CA LYS A 73 -2.80 11.64 19.35
C LYS A 73 -3.48 11.00 18.15
N VAL A 74 -2.78 10.06 17.52
CA VAL A 74 -3.32 9.23 16.44
C VAL A 74 -4.20 8.13 17.05
N THR A 75 -5.48 8.10 16.70
CA THR A 75 -6.45 7.10 17.18
C THR A 75 -6.54 5.92 16.20
N THR A 76 -7.07 4.77 16.62
CA THR A 76 -7.29 3.62 15.72
C THR A 76 -8.12 3.95 14.47
N ARG A 77 -9.04 4.93 14.55
CA ARG A 77 -9.83 5.44 13.42
C ARG A 77 -9.00 6.16 12.36
N ASP A 78 -7.86 6.73 12.74
CA ASP A 78 -6.94 7.41 11.81
C ASP A 78 -6.34 6.45 10.77
N TYR A 79 -6.27 5.17 11.09
CA TYR A 79 -5.77 4.14 10.17
C TYR A 79 -6.85 3.53 9.29
N ALA A 80 -8.12 3.94 9.41
CA ALA A 80 -9.21 3.34 8.66
C ALA A 80 -9.10 3.59 7.14
N ILE A 81 -8.65 4.78 6.73
CA ILE A 81 -8.40 5.10 5.30
C ILE A 81 -7.20 4.27 4.80
N VAL A 82 -6.11 4.25 5.55
CA VAL A 82 -4.90 3.48 5.21
C VAL A 82 -5.21 1.99 5.05
N LYS A 83 -5.97 1.38 5.98
CA LYS A 83 -6.41 -0.02 5.89
C LYS A 83 -7.23 -0.30 4.64
N ARG A 84 -8.04 0.65 4.18
CA ARG A 84 -8.82 0.53 2.95
C ARG A 84 -7.94 0.58 1.72
N ILE A 85 -6.99 1.52 1.66
CA ILE A 85 -6.02 1.59 0.57
C ILE A 85 -5.26 0.26 0.46
N ILE A 86 -4.80 -0.30 1.60
CA ILE A 86 -4.17 -1.63 1.66
C ILE A 86 -5.13 -2.72 1.12
N TYR A 87 -6.39 -2.71 1.54
CA TYR A 87 -7.38 -3.67 1.07
C TYR A 87 -7.61 -3.60 -0.45
N ILE A 88 -7.68 -2.39 -1.01
CA ILE A 88 -7.84 -2.17 -2.45
C ILE A 88 -6.61 -2.68 -3.19
N TRP A 89 -5.40 -2.36 -2.73
CA TRP A 89 -4.16 -2.90 -3.29
C TRP A 89 -4.11 -4.42 -3.23
N ASP A 90 -4.45 -5.05 -2.10
CA ASP A 90 -4.50 -6.50 -1.99
C ASP A 90 -5.46 -7.13 -3.02
N ARG A 91 -6.59 -6.47 -3.34
CA ARG A 91 -7.52 -6.90 -4.41
C ARG A 91 -6.91 -6.76 -5.80
N ILE A 92 -6.22 -5.65 -6.08
CA ILE A 92 -5.51 -5.42 -7.34
C ILE A 92 -4.44 -6.49 -7.53
N MET A 93 -3.59 -6.70 -6.52
CA MET A 93 -2.47 -7.65 -6.60
C MET A 93 -2.96 -9.09 -6.71
N ASN A 94 -4.11 -9.43 -6.13
CA ASN A 94 -4.71 -10.76 -6.32
C ASN A 94 -5.11 -11.02 -7.79
N LYS A 95 -5.42 -9.99 -8.58
CA LYS A 95 -5.79 -10.08 -10.00
C LYS A 95 -4.60 -9.88 -10.94
N TYR A 96 -3.70 -8.94 -10.63
CA TYR A 96 -2.57 -8.52 -11.48
C TYR A 96 -1.21 -8.87 -10.85
N ARG A 97 -1.01 -10.15 -10.51
CA ARG A 97 0.13 -10.65 -9.70
C ARG A 97 1.50 -10.47 -10.35
N TYR A 98 1.56 -10.45 -11.68
CA TYR A 98 2.81 -10.42 -12.45
C TYR A 98 3.17 -9.01 -12.95
N ASN A 99 2.33 -8.01 -12.68
CA ASN A 99 2.62 -6.64 -13.07
C ASN A 99 3.55 -6.00 -12.01
N ILE A 100 4.82 -5.84 -12.37
CA ILE A 100 5.88 -5.31 -11.50
C ILE A 100 5.63 -3.84 -11.15
N ASP A 101 5.13 -3.03 -12.09
CA ASP A 101 4.89 -1.61 -11.86
C ASP A 101 3.84 -1.38 -10.78
N LEU A 102 2.81 -2.23 -10.75
CA LEU A 102 1.80 -2.21 -9.68
C LEU A 102 2.40 -2.60 -8.32
N TRP A 103 3.31 -3.58 -8.28
CA TRP A 103 4.03 -3.90 -7.04
C TRP A 103 4.90 -2.74 -6.58
N LYS A 104 5.62 -2.07 -7.49
CA LYS A 104 6.45 -0.89 -7.17
C LYS A 104 5.60 0.24 -6.59
N GLN A 105 4.43 0.53 -7.17
CA GLN A 105 3.49 1.53 -6.65
C GLN A 105 2.93 1.15 -5.27
N TYR A 106 2.60 -0.13 -5.06
CA TYR A 106 2.12 -0.58 -3.75
C TYR A 106 3.23 -0.48 -2.68
N LEU A 107 4.45 -0.85 -3.03
CA LEU A 107 5.62 -0.75 -2.14
C LEU A 107 5.97 0.70 -1.82
N SER A 108 5.88 1.63 -2.78
CA SER A 108 6.11 3.06 -2.51
C SER A 108 5.08 3.61 -1.52
N PHE A 109 3.82 3.19 -1.62
CA PHE A 109 2.81 3.51 -0.62
C PHE A 109 3.17 2.94 0.76
N CYS A 110 3.58 1.66 0.84
CA CYS A 110 4.02 1.07 2.10
C CYS A 110 5.25 1.76 2.70
N TYR A 111 6.16 2.25 1.85
CA TYR A 111 7.33 3.04 2.27
C TYR A 111 6.88 4.34 2.96
N ILE A 112 5.90 5.05 2.40
CA ILE A 112 5.35 6.31 2.96
C ILE A 112 4.59 6.09 4.28
N ILE A 113 3.96 4.92 4.47
CA ILE A 113 3.28 4.59 5.74
C ILE A 113 4.29 4.27 6.85
N GLU A 114 5.54 3.96 6.50
CA GLU A 114 6.64 3.58 7.41
C GLU A 114 6.32 2.34 8.27
N SER A 115 5.34 1.53 7.85
CA SER A 115 4.99 0.30 8.58
C SER A 115 5.85 -0.87 8.10
N LYS A 116 6.92 -1.16 8.84
CA LYS A 116 7.84 -2.30 8.58
C LYS A 116 7.08 -3.62 8.37
N LYS A 117 6.12 -3.93 9.25
CA LYS A 117 5.34 -5.16 9.19
C LYS A 117 4.56 -5.30 7.87
N HIS A 118 3.93 -4.22 7.41
CA HIS A 118 3.17 -4.25 6.16
C HIS A 118 4.08 -4.29 4.94
N PHE A 119 5.16 -3.48 4.94
CA PHE A 119 6.13 -3.49 3.86
C PHE A 119 6.69 -4.90 3.62
N PHE A 120 7.14 -5.60 4.67
CA PHE A 120 7.67 -6.95 4.51
C PHE A 120 6.60 -7.97 4.09
N LYS A 121 5.37 -7.83 4.57
CA LYS A 121 4.25 -8.67 4.12
C LYS A 121 3.97 -8.50 2.62
N VAL A 122 4.12 -7.28 2.10
CA VAL A 122 3.90 -6.98 0.68
C VAL A 122 5.09 -7.43 -0.16
N ILE A 123 6.33 -7.12 0.24
CA ILE A 123 7.51 -7.50 -0.54
C ILE A 123 7.68 -9.02 -0.63
N THR A 124 7.42 -9.75 0.45
CA THR A 124 7.46 -11.22 0.42
C THR A 124 6.44 -11.81 -0.55
N LYS A 125 5.21 -11.27 -0.58
CA LYS A 125 4.21 -11.65 -1.60
C LYS A 125 4.68 -11.29 -3.01
N ALA A 126 5.25 -10.11 -3.21
CA ALA A 126 5.73 -9.65 -4.51
C ALA A 126 6.83 -10.58 -5.06
N LEU A 127 7.80 -10.93 -4.21
CA LEU A 127 8.91 -11.82 -4.53
C LEU A 127 8.48 -13.27 -4.78
N ASN A 128 7.43 -13.76 -4.10
CA ASN A 128 6.88 -15.08 -4.38
C ASN A 128 6.31 -15.19 -5.81
N PHE A 129 5.74 -14.11 -6.35
CA PHE A 129 5.23 -14.10 -7.73
C PHE A 129 6.28 -13.68 -8.75
N ASN A 130 7.25 -12.85 -8.37
CA ASN A 130 8.24 -12.25 -9.27
C ASN A 130 9.67 -12.41 -8.72
N PRO A 131 10.17 -13.64 -8.52
CA PRO A 131 11.47 -13.87 -7.85
C PRO A 131 12.68 -13.42 -8.67
N PHE A 132 12.54 -13.35 -10.00
CA PHE A 132 13.63 -12.96 -10.90
C PHE A 132 13.82 -11.44 -11.04
N ASN A 133 12.87 -10.65 -10.52
CA ASN A 133 12.97 -9.21 -10.61
C ASN A 133 13.91 -8.68 -9.52
N THR A 134 15.06 -8.12 -9.93
CA THR A 134 16.09 -7.61 -9.02
C THR A 134 15.68 -6.32 -8.31
N ASP A 135 14.89 -5.45 -8.94
CA ASP A 135 14.44 -4.19 -8.34
C ASP A 135 13.64 -4.44 -7.05
N LEU A 136 12.81 -5.48 -7.03
CA LEU A 136 12.05 -5.86 -5.84
C LEU A 136 12.97 -6.33 -4.70
N TRP A 137 14.01 -7.09 -5.01
CA TRP A 137 15.01 -7.49 -4.01
C TRP A 137 15.75 -6.28 -3.44
N LEU A 138 16.18 -5.36 -4.32
CA LEU A 138 16.85 -4.12 -3.92
C LEU A 138 15.94 -3.25 -3.06
N ALA A 139 14.67 -3.07 -3.43
CA ALA A 139 13.70 -2.32 -2.62
C ALA A 139 13.54 -2.91 -1.21
N GLY A 140 13.56 -4.24 -1.09
CA GLY A 140 13.52 -4.95 0.19
C GLY A 140 14.76 -4.68 1.05
N ALA A 141 15.94 -4.77 0.45
CA ALA A 141 17.21 -4.54 1.14
C ALA A 141 17.39 -3.07 1.56
N LEU A 142 17.12 -2.12 0.65
CA LEU A 142 17.20 -0.68 0.91
C LEU A 142 16.25 -0.27 2.06
N PHE A 143 15.05 -0.84 2.11
CA PHE A 143 14.13 -0.56 3.21
C PHE A 143 14.66 -1.04 4.58
N GLU A 144 15.29 -2.22 4.66
CA GLU A 144 15.95 -2.67 5.91
C GLU A 144 17.09 -1.72 6.32
N LEU A 145 17.83 -1.17 5.36
CA LEU A 145 18.96 -0.27 5.64
C LEU A 145 18.51 1.12 6.07
N GLU A 146 17.68 1.77 5.26
CA GLU A 146 17.27 3.16 5.47
C GLU A 146 16.28 3.32 6.62
N LYS A 147 15.30 2.41 6.73
CA LYS A 147 14.18 2.55 7.68
C LYS A 147 14.32 1.65 8.90
N ALA A 148 14.95 0.49 8.76
CA ALA A 148 15.11 -0.43 9.87
C ALA A 148 16.49 -0.46 10.51
N HIS A 149 17.49 0.13 9.86
CA HIS A 149 18.89 0.15 10.30
C HIS A 149 19.39 -1.23 10.70
N ASN A 150 18.99 -2.26 9.96
CA ASN A 150 19.37 -3.66 10.25
C ASN A 150 20.17 -4.26 9.09
N PRO A 151 21.50 -4.05 9.07
CA PRO A 151 22.35 -4.54 7.98
C PRO A 151 22.39 -6.07 7.93
N ILE A 152 22.22 -6.76 9.07
CA ILE A 152 22.20 -8.23 9.13
C ILE A 152 21.02 -8.79 8.33
N LYS A 153 19.84 -8.17 8.44
CA LYS A 153 18.67 -8.58 7.67
C LYS A 153 18.80 -8.19 6.19
N ALA A 154 19.32 -7.01 5.90
CA ALA A 154 19.59 -6.59 4.53
C ALA A 154 20.54 -7.58 3.82
N ARG A 155 21.64 -7.97 4.47
CA ARG A 155 22.57 -8.99 3.97
C ARG A 155 21.88 -10.33 3.68
N LYS A 156 20.98 -10.79 4.56
CA LYS A 156 20.18 -12.00 4.32
C LYS A 156 19.30 -11.89 3.07
N ILE A 157 18.68 -10.72 2.84
CA ILE A 157 17.86 -10.46 1.65
C ILE A 157 18.75 -10.51 0.39
N PHE A 158 19.93 -9.87 0.42
CA PHE A 158 20.90 -9.94 -0.69
C PHE A 158 21.34 -11.37 -0.98
N TYR A 159 21.68 -12.17 0.03
CA TYR A 159 22.04 -13.57 -0.20
C TYR A 159 20.91 -14.39 -0.82
N GLN A 160 19.67 -14.16 -0.40
CA GLN A 160 18.52 -14.81 -1.03
C GLN A 160 18.35 -14.37 -2.49
N ALA A 161 18.50 -13.06 -2.76
CA ALA A 161 18.42 -12.50 -4.11
C ALA A 161 19.49 -13.09 -5.04
N LEU A 162 20.76 -13.13 -4.58
CA LEU A 162 21.89 -13.64 -5.35
C LEU A 162 21.80 -15.15 -5.60
N ARG A 163 21.23 -15.92 -4.67
CA ARG A 163 21.00 -17.35 -4.86
C ARG A 163 20.05 -17.61 -6.04
N ILE A 164 19.07 -16.74 -6.25
CA ILE A 164 18.07 -16.87 -7.32
C ILE A 164 18.59 -16.22 -8.62
N ASN A 165 19.18 -15.02 -8.51
CA ASN A 165 19.58 -14.15 -9.62
C ASN A 165 21.11 -14.06 -9.74
N ASN A 166 21.80 -15.20 -9.71
CA ASN A 166 23.26 -15.26 -9.66
C ASN A 166 23.98 -14.69 -10.89
N LYS A 167 23.30 -14.58 -12.04
CA LYS A 167 23.86 -14.03 -13.30
C LYS A 167 23.71 -12.52 -13.42
N ASN A 168 22.95 -11.85 -12.55
CA ASN A 168 22.71 -10.42 -12.68
C ASN A 168 23.86 -9.63 -12.06
N ILE A 169 24.63 -8.94 -12.92
CA ILE A 169 25.82 -8.15 -12.53
C ILE A 169 25.42 -6.95 -11.68
N ASP A 170 24.29 -6.29 -11.98
CA ASP A 170 23.84 -5.08 -11.26
C ASP A 170 23.49 -5.40 -9.80
N LEU A 171 22.93 -6.59 -9.56
CA LEU A 171 22.62 -7.06 -8.21
C LEU A 171 23.90 -7.35 -7.40
N TRP A 172 24.93 -7.91 -8.05
CA TRP A 172 26.25 -8.08 -7.43
C TRP A 172 26.92 -6.74 -7.11
N GLY A 173 26.86 -5.78 -8.04
CA GLY A 173 27.35 -4.42 -7.81
C GLY A 173 26.67 -3.78 -6.59
N SER A 174 25.34 -3.83 -6.55
CA SER A 174 24.57 -3.30 -5.41
C SER A 174 24.88 -3.98 -4.07
N TYR A 175 25.20 -5.29 -4.09
CA TYR A 175 25.62 -6.01 -2.89
C TYR A 175 27.02 -5.60 -2.43
N LEU A 176 27.97 -5.41 -3.36
CA LEU A 176 29.32 -4.94 -3.04
C LEU A 176 29.27 -3.51 -2.49
N ASP A 177 28.50 -2.62 -3.12
CA ASP A 177 28.28 -1.26 -2.63
C ASP A 177 27.67 -1.27 -1.23
N PHE A 178 26.79 -2.23 -0.93
CA PHE A 178 26.23 -2.42 0.41
C PHE A 178 27.27 -2.88 1.44
N GLU A 179 28.19 -3.80 1.10
CA GLU A 179 29.21 -4.28 2.06
C GLU A 179 30.36 -3.31 2.26
N LEU A 180 30.60 -2.41 1.30
CA LEU A 180 31.65 -1.39 1.36
C LEU A 180 31.23 -0.14 2.14
N ASN A 181 29.92 0.15 2.24
CA ASN A 181 29.35 1.25 3.01
C ASN A 181 29.08 0.85 4.47
#